data_AF-A0AA51A3L7-F1
#
_entry.id   AF-A0AA51A3L7-F1
#
_cell.length_a   1.000
_cell.length_b   1.000
_cell.length_c   1.000
_cell.angle_alpha   90.00
_cell.angle_beta   90.00
_cell.angle_gamma   90.00
#
_symmetry.space_group_name_H-M   'P 1'
#
loop_
_entity.id
_entity.type
_entity.pdbx_description
1 polymer ?
#
loop_
_entity_poly.entity_id
_entity_poly.type
_entity_poly.pdbx_seq_one_letter_code
_entity_poly.pdbx_strand_id
1 'polypeptide(L)'
;GHKGIVWNVAWHPQGKIFASCGEDKIIKLWSKDGQEWAVKTVLMDGHQRTIREIAWSPCGNFLASASFDATTAVWDKKSGV
;
A
#
# COMPACT_ATOMS: atom_id res chain seq x y z
N GLY A 1 4.42 0.48 12.41
CA GLY A 1 4.39 -0.80 11.69
C GLY A 1 2.96 -1.26 11.43
N HIS A 2 2.78 -2.43 10.82
CA HIS A 2 1.49 -3.12 10.71
C HIS A 2 1.11 -3.80 12.04
N LYS A 3 -0.18 -4.11 12.23
CA LYS A 3 -0.70 -4.83 13.41
C LYS A 3 -0.79 -6.36 13.22
N GLY A 4 -0.28 -6.89 12.11
CA GLY A 4 -0.25 -8.32 11.78
C GLY A 4 0.82 -8.63 10.74
N ILE A 5 0.80 -9.85 10.19
CA ILE A 5 1.79 -10.28 9.19
C ILE A 5 1.78 -9.33 7.98
N VAL A 6 2.98 -8.87 7.59
CA VAL A 6 3.20 -8.13 6.35
C VAL A 6 3.44 -9.14 5.24
N TRP A 7 2.55 -9.17 4.25
CA TRP A 7 2.55 -10.18 3.21
C TRP A 7 3.29 -9.74 1.94
N ASN A 8 3.34 -8.43 1.68
CA ASN A 8 3.97 -7.87 0.49
C ASN A 8 4.47 -6.45 0.73
N VAL A 9 5.51 -6.07 -0.01
CA VAL A 9 6.04 -4.70 -0.13
C VAL A 9 6.32 -4.40 -1.60
N ALA A 10 5.96 -3.19 -2.04
CA ALA A 10 6.16 -2.76 -3.42
C ALA A 10 6.76 -1.36 -3.50
N TRP A 11 7.89 -1.23 -4.18
CA TRP A 11 8.51 0.06 -4.46
C TRP A 11 7.76 0.80 -5.56
N HIS A 12 7.53 2.10 -5.34
CA HIS A 12 7.07 2.97 -6.41
C HIS A 12 8.21 3.12 -7.44
N PRO A 13 7.93 3.18 -8.76
CA PRO A 13 8.97 3.22 -9.80
C PRO A 13 9.95 4.39 -9.67
N GLN A 14 9.52 5.54 -9.13
CA GLN A 14 10.41 6.68 -8.84
C GLN A 14 11.28 6.52 -7.57
N GLY A 15 11.11 5.46 -6.78
CA GLY A 15 11.95 5.14 -5.62
C GLY A 15 11.80 6.05 -4.38
N LYS A 16 10.95 7.09 -4.43
CA LYS A 16 10.75 8.03 -3.30
C LYS A 16 9.84 7.49 -2.19
N ILE A 17 8.96 6.56 -2.55
CA ILE A 17 8.00 5.93 -1.64
C ILE A 17 7.95 4.42 -1.89
N PHE A 18 7.49 3.67 -0.89
CA PHE A 18 7.07 2.28 -1.08
C PHE A 18 5.76 2.02 -0.33
N ALA A 19 5.08 0.95 -0.71
CA ALA A 19 3.85 0.50 -0.10
C ALA A 19 4.07 -0.85 0.61
N SER A 20 3.33 -1.10 1.69
CA SER A 20 3.27 -2.40 2.37
C SER A 20 1.83 -2.76 2.72
N CYS A 21 1.50 -4.05 2.72
CA CYS A 21 0.16 -4.53 3.04
C CYS A 21 0.19 -5.81 3.91
N GLY A 22 -0.91 -6.10 4.62
CA GLY A 22 -0.92 -7.23 5.55
C GLY A 22 -2.29 -7.66 6.09
N GLU A 23 -2.25 -8.45 7.16
CA GLU A 23 -3.43 -9.00 7.86
C GLU A 23 -4.30 -7.96 8.55
N ASP A 24 -3.74 -6.77 8.82
CA ASP A 24 -4.49 -5.64 9.33
C ASP A 24 -5.38 -4.98 8.26
N LYS A 25 -5.40 -5.55 7.03
CA LYS A 25 -6.31 -5.20 5.93
C LYS A 25 -6.10 -3.79 5.39
N ILE A 26 -4.95 -3.19 5.71
CA ILE A 26 -4.59 -1.84 5.30
C ILE A 26 -3.34 -1.85 4.43
N ILE A 27 -3.22 -0.83 3.60
CA ILE A 27 -1.98 -0.51 2.89
C ILE A 27 -1.36 0.71 3.56
N LYS A 28 -0.05 0.66 3.81
CA LYS A 28 0.71 1.80 4.34
C LYS A 28 1.67 2.30 3.26
N LEU A 29 1.67 3.60 3.03
CA LEU A 29 2.65 4.27 2.20
C LEU A 29 3.74 4.90 3.06
N TRP A 30 4.98 4.63 2.70
CA TRP A 30 6.17 5.04 3.43
C TRP A 30 6.96 6.02 2.59
N SER A 31 7.44 7.09 3.21
CA SER A 31 8.40 8.02 2.62
C SER A 31 9.45 8.40 3.66
N LYS A 32 10.53 9.03 3.20
CA LYS A 32 11.49 9.65 4.12
C LYS A 32 10.89 10.88 4.81
N ASP A 33 11.21 11.03 6.08
CA ASP A 33 11.10 12.26 6.87
C ASP A 33 12.52 12.57 7.40
N GLY A 34 13.21 13.50 6.75
CA GLY A 34 14.66 13.65 6.93
C GLY A 34 15.42 12.39 6.50
N GLN A 35 16.09 11.74 7.46
CA GLN A 35 16.88 10.52 7.24
C GLN A 35 16.11 9.23 7.54
N GLU A 36 14.93 9.32 8.16
CA GLU A 36 14.18 8.15 8.63
C GLU A 36 12.98 7.84 7.74
N TRP A 37 12.58 6.57 7.66
CA TRP A 37 11.37 6.15 6.95
C TRP A 37 10.18 6.13 7.89
N ALA A 38 9.10 6.82 7.50
CA ALA A 38 7.87 6.88 8.27
C ALA A 38 6.64 6.63 7.40
N VAL A 39 5.56 6.15 8.02
CA VAL A 39 4.26 6.03 7.37
C VAL A 39 3.70 7.43 7.17
N LYS A 40 3.38 7.79 5.93
CA LYS A 40 2.74 9.07 5.60
C LYS A 40 1.25 8.94 5.31
N THR A 41 0.83 7.80 4.78
CA THR A 41 -0.56 7.57 4.39
C THR A 41 -0.98 6.15 4.72
N VAL A 42 -2.24 5.99 5.14
CA VAL A 42 -2.86 4.69 5.41
C VAL A 42 -4.13 4.59 4.58
N LEU A 43 -4.23 3.52 3.80
CA LEU A 43 -5.39 3.22 2.96
C LEU A 43 -6.13 2.03 3.60
N MET A 44 -7.41 2.22 3.96
CA MET A 44 -8.15 1.28 4.82
C MET A 44 -9.53 0.85 4.33
N ASP A 45 -10.11 1.51 3.33
CA ASP A 45 -11.50 1.26 2.89
C ASP A 45 -11.63 0.42 1.62
N GLY A 46 -10.60 -0.37 1.28
CA GLY A 46 -10.57 -1.16 0.05
C GLY A 46 -10.89 -2.65 0.22
N HIS A 47 -10.65 -3.22 1.41
CA HIS A 47 -10.67 -4.67 1.61
C HIS A 47 -11.23 -5.07 2.99
N GLN A 48 -11.93 -6.20 3.03
CA GLN A 48 -12.56 -6.76 4.23
C GLN A 48 -11.75 -7.90 4.85
N ARG A 49 -10.72 -8.40 4.14
CA ARG A 49 -9.78 -9.44 4.60
C ARG A 49 -8.33 -9.07 4.28
N THR A 50 -7.41 -9.94 4.68
CA THR A 50 -5.96 -9.78 4.49
C THR A 50 -5.62 -9.41 3.05
N ILE A 51 -4.81 -8.36 2.89
CA ILE A 51 -4.26 -7.97 1.60
C ILE A 51 -2.99 -8.78 1.38
N ARG A 52 -3.01 -9.65 0.37
CA ARG A 52 -1.94 -10.61 0.12
C ARG A 52 -0.85 -10.04 -0.77
N GLU A 53 -1.22 -9.14 -1.68
CA GLU A 53 -0.35 -8.62 -2.74
C GLU A 53 -0.72 -7.18 -3.09
N ILE A 54 0.32 -6.41 -3.45
CA ILE A 54 0.23 -5.05 -3.96
C ILE A 54 1.22 -4.87 -5.10
N ALA A 55 0.88 -4.02 -6.07
CA ALA A 55 1.76 -3.71 -7.20
C ALA A 55 1.59 -2.26 -7.65
N TRP A 56 2.69 -1.52 -7.74
CA TRP A 56 2.69 -0.20 -8.38
C TRP A 56 2.61 -0.36 -9.89
N SER A 57 1.77 0.47 -10.51
CA SER A 57 1.81 0.66 -11.95
C SER A 57 3.19 1.17 -12.39
N PRO A 58 3.69 0.80 -13.59
CA PRO A 58 4.98 1.28 -14.08
C PRO A 58 5.09 2.81 -14.19
N CYS A 59 3.96 3.49 -14.42
CA CYS A 59 3.90 4.95 -14.44
C CYS A 59 3.81 5.60 -13.05
N GLY A 60 3.56 4.82 -11.99
CA GLY A 60 3.50 5.29 -10.60
C GLY A 60 2.20 6.01 -10.20
N ASN A 61 1.22 6.10 -11.09
CA ASN A 61 -0.03 6.81 -10.78
C ASN A 61 -1.02 5.94 -10.00
N PHE A 62 -0.94 4.63 -10.18
CA PHE A 62 -1.85 3.66 -9.57
C PHE A 62 -1.10 2.63 -8.73
N LEU A 63 -1.75 2.20 -7.67
CA LEU A 63 -1.39 1.03 -6.87
C LEU A 63 -2.56 0.04 -6.97
N ALA A 64 -2.28 -1.21 -7.34
CA ALA A 64 -3.26 -2.29 -7.29
C ALA A 64 -3.08 -3.11 -6.01
N SER A 65 -4.16 -3.65 -5.45
CA SER A 65 -4.14 -4.57 -4.31
C SER A 65 -5.07 -5.77 -4.53
N ALA A 66 -4.68 -6.92 -4.01
CA ALA A 66 -5.47 -8.16 -4.04
C ALA A 66 -5.62 -8.75 -2.63
N SER A 67 -6.84 -9.17 -2.29
CA SER A 67 -7.23 -9.57 -0.95
C SER A 67 -7.88 -10.95 -0.90
N PHE A 68 -7.82 -11.59 0.26
CA PHE A 68 -8.56 -12.82 0.53
C PHE A 68 -10.08 -12.65 0.58
N ASP A 69 -10.62 -11.44 0.47
CA ASP A 69 -12.06 -11.21 0.30
C ASP A 69 -12.54 -11.43 -1.15
N ALA A 70 -11.68 -11.99 -2.00
CA ALA A 70 -11.92 -12.23 -3.43
C ALA A 70 -12.14 -10.96 -4.25
N THR A 71 -11.60 -9.81 -3.79
CA THR A 71 -11.65 -8.54 -4.52
C THR A 71 -10.25 -8.00 -4.82
N THR A 72 -10.20 -7.13 -5.82
CA THR A 72 -9.06 -6.27 -6.13
C THR A 72 -9.47 -4.81 -6.05
N ALA A 73 -8.58 -3.93 -5.60
CA ALA A 73 -8.79 -2.50 -5.60
C ALA A 73 -7.67 -1.77 -6.34
N VAL A 74 -7.99 -0.63 -6.95
CA VAL A 74 -7.03 0.26 -7.59
C VAL A 74 -7.09 1.61 -6.88
N TRP A 75 -5.94 2.08 -6.43
CA TRP A 75 -5.77 3.33 -5.68
C TRP A 75 -5.07 4.34 -6.58
N ASP A 76 -5.70 5.48 -6.85
CA ASP A 76 -5.09 6.60 -7.57
C ASP A 76 -4.47 7.58 -6.56
N LYS A 77 -3.22 7.97 -6.82
CA LYS A 77 -2.49 8.99 -6.07
C LYS A 77 -3.19 10.36 -6.05
N LYS A 78 -4.05 10.67 -7.03
CA LYS A 78 -4.78 11.95 -7.13
C LYS A 78 -5.98 12.04 -6.20
N SER A 79 -6.59 10.90 -5.86
CA SER A 79 -7.70 10.83 -4.91
C SER A 79 -7.14 10.72 -3.48
N GLY A 80 -6.49 11.80 -3.04
CA GLY A 80 -6.20 12.00 -1.62
C GLY A 80 -7.48 12.39 -0.87
N VAL A 81 -8.35 11.41 -0.62
CA VAL A 81 -9.25 11.49 0.54
C VAL A 81 -8.49 11.15 1.81
#